data_AF-A0A455UEX6-F1
#
_entry.id   AF-A0A455UEX6-F1
#
_cell.length_a   1.000
_cell.length_b   1.000
_cell.length_c   1.000
_cell.angle_alpha   90.00
_cell.angle_beta   90.00
_cell.angle_gamma   90.00
#
_symmetry.space_group_name_H-M   'P 1'
#
loop_
_entity.id
_entity.type
_entity.pdbx_description
1 polymer ?
#
loop_
_entity_poly.entity_id
_entity_poly.type
_entity_poly.pdbx_seq_one_letter_code
_entity_poly.pdbx_strand_id
1 'polypeptide(L)'
;MLYLNVDDAEKALHWSRQLGKPLERVGEDFVYNKEPNVVMAGDSALWMPTLGSVRNPRLAKALKARLTAMPQVTLREQCEVSGFIHKNGPVKGVMTSHGPLEAERIIVCGGAWAAQLLVQLDIQLPVRPVKGK
;
A
#
# COMPACT_ATOMS: atom_id res chain seq x y z
N MET A 1 -14.77 -8.55 -6.84
CA MET A 1 -14.96 -7.12 -7.10
C MET A 1 -15.57 -6.94 -8.48
N LEU A 2 -16.65 -6.16 -8.57
CA LEU A 2 -17.35 -5.83 -9.81
C LEU A 2 -16.94 -4.42 -10.26
N TYR A 3 -16.60 -4.26 -11.53
CA TYR A 3 -16.22 -2.99 -12.13
C TYR A 3 -17.22 -2.63 -13.22
N LEU A 4 -17.88 -1.48 -13.05
CA LEU A 4 -18.86 -0.93 -13.97
C LEU A 4 -18.17 0.16 -14.82
N ASN A 5 -18.61 0.33 -16.06
CA ASN A 5 -18.18 1.42 -16.95
C ASN A 5 -16.65 1.54 -17.07
N VAL A 6 -15.99 0.43 -17.44
CA VAL A 6 -14.53 0.38 -17.57
C VAL A 6 -14.11 0.85 -18.96
N ASP A 7 -13.51 2.04 -19.05
CA ASP A 7 -13.09 2.67 -20.32
C ASP A 7 -12.11 1.78 -21.13
N ASP A 8 -11.17 1.11 -20.44
CA ASP A 8 -10.07 0.34 -21.04
C ASP A 8 -10.22 -1.18 -20.81
N ALA A 9 -11.42 -1.73 -20.99
CA ALA A 9 -11.73 -3.12 -20.64
C ALA A 9 -10.82 -4.17 -21.31
N GLU A 10 -10.47 -3.98 -22.60
CA GLU A 10 -9.58 -4.92 -23.30
C GLU A 10 -8.16 -4.93 -22.75
N LYS A 11 -7.63 -3.76 -22.37
CA LYS A 11 -6.30 -3.66 -21.74
C LYS A 11 -6.30 -4.36 -20.39
N ALA A 12 -7.36 -4.17 -19.60
CA ALA A 12 -7.51 -4.84 -18.30
C ALA A 12 -7.56 -6.37 -18.45
N LEU A 13 -8.30 -6.89 -19.43
CA LEU A 13 -8.40 -8.33 -19.72
C LEU A 13 -7.12 -8.91 -20.31
N HIS A 14 -6.38 -8.14 -21.11
CA HIS A 14 -5.07 -8.57 -21.58
C HIS A 14 -4.08 -8.68 -20.41
N TRP A 15 -4.01 -7.65 -19.56
CA TRP A 15 -3.19 -7.64 -18.35
C TRP A 15 -3.53 -8.80 -17.40
N SER A 16 -4.83 -9.08 -17.21
CA SER A 16 -5.25 -10.16 -16.30
C SER A 16 -4.77 -11.53 -16.79
N ARG A 17 -4.85 -11.80 -18.10
CA ARG A 17 -4.34 -13.04 -18.71
C ARG A 17 -2.83 -13.18 -18.53
N GLN A 18 -2.07 -12.11 -18.74
CA GLN A 18 -0.62 -12.12 -18.54
C GLN A 18 -0.23 -12.46 -17.09
N LEU A 19 -1.00 -11.98 -16.12
CA LEU A 19 -0.73 -12.19 -14.69
C LEU A 19 -1.52 -13.35 -14.06
N GLY A 20 -2.23 -14.15 -14.85
CA GLY A 20 -3.06 -15.24 -14.36
C GLY A 20 -4.16 -14.81 -13.38
N LYS A 21 -4.69 -13.58 -13.53
CA LYS A 21 -5.80 -13.08 -12.70
C LYS A 21 -7.14 -13.48 -13.34
N PRO A 22 -8.10 -14.00 -12.56
CA PRO A 22 -9.40 -14.43 -13.07
C PRO A 22 -10.32 -13.21 -13.26
N LEU A 23 -10.01 -12.36 -14.25
CA LEU A 23 -10.87 -11.24 -14.65
C LEU A 23 -11.73 -11.68 -15.83
N GLU A 24 -13.03 -11.57 -15.67
CA GLU A 24 -14.01 -12.02 -16.65
C GLU A 24 -14.88 -10.86 -17.10
N ARG A 25 -15.33 -10.90 -18.36
CA ARG A 25 -16.38 -10.02 -18.84
C ARG A 25 -17.73 -10.66 -18.55
N VAL A 26 -18.63 -9.90 -17.95
CA VAL A 26 -19.96 -10.36 -17.55
C VAL A 26 -21.04 -9.44 -18.10
N GLY A 27 -22.19 -10.02 -18.43
CA GLY A 27 -23.36 -9.30 -18.95
C GLY A 27 -24.33 -8.86 -17.85
N GLU A 28 -25.41 -8.20 -18.26
CA GLU A 28 -26.43 -7.61 -17.40
C GLU A 28 -27.06 -8.62 -16.43
N ASP A 29 -27.46 -9.81 -16.90
CA ASP A 29 -28.06 -10.85 -16.04
C ASP A 29 -27.16 -11.23 -14.86
N PHE A 30 -25.85 -11.31 -15.09
CA PHE A 30 -24.90 -11.62 -14.02
C PHE A 30 -24.82 -10.47 -13.01
N VAL A 31 -24.79 -9.23 -13.50
CA VAL A 31 -24.71 -8.04 -12.66
C VAL A 31 -25.99 -7.88 -11.84
N TYR A 32 -27.17 -8.02 -12.46
CA TYR A 32 -28.46 -7.95 -11.78
C TYR A 32 -28.56 -9.01 -10.65
N ASN A 33 -28.10 -10.25 -10.92
CA ASN A 33 -28.08 -11.30 -9.91
C ASN A 33 -27.10 -11.04 -8.75
N LYS A 34 -26.05 -10.23 -8.95
CA LYS A 34 -25.08 -9.88 -7.91
C LYS A 34 -25.46 -8.62 -7.14
N GLU A 35 -25.90 -7.59 -7.83
CA GLU A 35 -26.19 -6.26 -7.28
C GLU A 35 -27.46 -5.71 -7.96
N PRO A 36 -28.68 -6.11 -7.51
CA PRO A 36 -29.94 -5.77 -8.19
C PRO A 36 -30.25 -4.28 -8.30
N ASN A 37 -29.63 -3.45 -7.46
CA ASN A 37 -29.85 -2.00 -7.40
C ASN A 37 -28.87 -1.21 -8.29
N VAL A 38 -27.97 -1.90 -9.00
CA VAL A 38 -27.00 -1.27 -9.89
C VAL A 38 -27.62 -1.06 -11.27
N VAL A 39 -27.52 0.15 -11.79
CA VAL A 39 -27.83 0.46 -13.19
C VAL A 39 -26.52 0.46 -13.98
N MET A 40 -26.45 -0.37 -15.02
CA MET A 40 -25.33 -0.38 -15.95
C MET A 40 -25.53 0.68 -17.03
N ALA A 41 -24.46 1.41 -17.39
CA ALA A 41 -24.50 2.40 -18.47
C ALA A 41 -24.03 1.84 -19.83
N GLY A 42 -23.61 0.58 -19.90
CA GLY A 42 -23.15 -0.09 -21.12
C GLY A 42 -23.37 -1.59 -21.09
N ASP A 43 -22.93 -2.29 -22.13
CA ASP A 43 -23.35 -3.69 -22.40
C ASP A 43 -22.63 -4.75 -21.57
N SER A 44 -21.57 -4.39 -20.84
CA SER A 44 -20.81 -5.34 -20.03
C SER A 44 -20.08 -4.70 -18.86
N ALA A 45 -19.77 -5.53 -17.87
CA ALA A 45 -18.95 -5.21 -16.72
C ALA A 45 -17.75 -6.16 -16.63
N LEU A 46 -16.78 -5.84 -15.77
CA LEU A 46 -15.69 -6.75 -15.44
C LEU A 46 -15.86 -7.31 -14.03
N TRP A 47 -15.65 -8.61 -13.88
CA TRP A 47 -15.78 -9.32 -12.62
C TRP A 47 -14.47 -10.01 -12.26
N MET A 48 -13.98 -9.79 -11.04
CA MET A 48 -12.84 -10.54 -10.47
C MET A 48 -13.24 -11.13 -9.11
N PRO A 49 -13.52 -12.45 -9.01
CA PRO A 49 -14.04 -13.05 -7.78
C PRO A 49 -13.03 -13.05 -6.64
N THR A 50 -11.73 -13.06 -6.96
CA THR A 50 -10.65 -13.13 -5.96
C THR A 50 -10.24 -11.77 -5.40
N LEU A 51 -10.84 -10.68 -5.88
CA LEU A 51 -10.53 -9.35 -5.42
C LEU A 51 -11.60 -8.81 -4.48
N GLY A 52 -11.15 -8.25 -3.37
CA GLY A 52 -11.98 -7.60 -2.37
C GLY A 52 -11.29 -6.38 -1.78
N SER A 53 -12.04 -5.64 -0.96
CA SER A 53 -11.54 -4.43 -0.29
C SER A 53 -11.08 -4.75 1.13
N VAL A 54 -9.91 -4.23 1.50
CA VAL A 54 -9.45 -4.24 2.89
C VAL A 54 -9.77 -2.90 3.54
N ARG A 55 -10.20 -2.94 4.80
CA ARG A 55 -10.39 -1.73 5.61
C ARG A 55 -9.08 -1.38 6.29
N ASN A 56 -8.29 -0.50 5.68
CA ASN A 56 -6.95 -0.13 6.17
C ASN A 56 -6.93 0.24 7.68
N PRO A 57 -7.88 1.01 8.23
CA PRO A 57 -7.89 1.29 9.66
C PRO A 57 -8.03 0.03 10.54
N ARG A 58 -8.79 -0.98 10.08
CA ARG A 58 -8.93 -2.26 10.80
C ARG A 58 -7.67 -3.11 10.68
N LEU A 59 -7.07 -3.16 9.48
CA LEU A 59 -5.81 -3.86 9.27
C LEU A 59 -4.70 -3.28 10.14
N ALA A 60 -4.55 -1.95 10.16
CA ALA A 60 -3.54 -1.26 10.97
C ALA A 60 -3.71 -1.54 12.46
N LYS A 61 -4.96 -1.53 12.97
CA LYS A 61 -5.25 -1.91 14.37
C LYS A 61 -4.85 -3.36 14.67
N ALA A 62 -5.16 -4.30 13.78
CA ALA A 62 -4.79 -5.71 13.95
C ALA A 62 -3.27 -5.91 13.94
N LEU A 63 -2.55 -5.27 13.02
CA LEU A 63 -1.10 -5.30 12.96
C LEU A 63 -0.46 -4.70 14.22
N LYS A 64 -0.94 -3.54 14.67
CA LYS A 64 -0.48 -2.92 15.92
C LYS A 64 -0.66 -3.87 17.11
N ALA A 65 -1.85 -4.45 17.28
CA ALA A 65 -2.12 -5.40 18.34
C ALA A 65 -1.17 -6.62 18.29
N ARG A 66 -0.91 -7.15 17.08
CA ARG A 66 0.02 -8.26 16.89
C ARG A 66 1.45 -7.90 17.29
N LEU A 67 1.93 -6.71 16.89
CA LEU A 67 3.28 -6.23 17.22
C LEU A 67 3.44 -5.98 18.72
N THR A 68 2.46 -5.37 19.38
CA THR A 68 2.47 -5.17 20.83
C THR A 68 2.52 -6.48 21.61
N ALA A 69 1.95 -7.56 21.06
CA ALA A 69 2.00 -8.89 21.67
C ALA A 69 3.31 -9.67 21.40
N MET A 70 4.28 -9.10 20.67
CA MET A 70 5.57 -9.74 20.39
C MET A 70 6.63 -9.25 21.37
N PRO A 71 7.19 -10.11 22.25
CA PRO A 71 8.17 -9.69 23.25
C PRO A 71 9.46 -9.07 22.68
N GLN A 72 9.83 -9.45 21.46
CA GLN A 72 11.05 -8.99 20.79
C GLN A 72 10.83 -7.72 19.95
N VAL A 73 9.61 -7.18 19.92
CA VAL A 73 9.27 -5.99 19.13
C VAL A 73 9.03 -4.82 20.07
N THR A 74 9.69 -3.70 19.80
CA THR A 74 9.39 -2.41 20.45
C THR A 74 8.74 -1.48 19.43
N LEU A 75 7.50 -1.07 19.69
CA LEU A 75 6.80 -0.07 18.89
C LEU A 75 6.93 1.31 19.54
N ARG A 76 7.58 2.26 18.88
CA ARG A 76 7.70 3.66 19.34
C ARG A 76 6.86 4.57 18.46
N GLU A 77 5.69 4.96 18.96
CA GLU A 77 4.85 5.97 18.32
C GLU A 77 5.31 7.37 18.71
N GLN A 78 4.86 8.39 17.97
CA GLN A 78 5.21 9.80 18.22
C GLN A 78 6.74 10.01 18.31
N CYS A 79 7.47 9.25 17.50
CA CYS A 79 8.93 9.16 17.50
C CYS A 79 9.40 9.45 16.07
N GLU A 80 9.56 10.74 15.76
CA GLU A 80 9.99 11.17 14.44
C GLU A 80 11.46 10.82 14.24
N VAL A 81 11.80 10.24 13.09
CA VAL A 81 13.19 10.04 12.67
C VAL A 81 13.59 11.24 11.81
N SER A 82 14.58 12.01 12.29
CA SER A 82 15.05 13.24 11.62
C SER A 82 16.31 13.02 10.78
N GLY A 83 16.99 11.89 10.94
CA GLY A 83 18.21 11.59 10.19
C GLY A 83 18.88 10.29 10.61
N PHE A 84 20.10 10.09 10.11
CA PHE A 84 20.88 8.88 10.33
C PHE A 84 22.13 9.14 11.16
N ILE A 85 22.55 8.14 11.92
CA ILE A 85 23.81 8.14 12.66
C ILE A 85 24.86 7.46 11.78
N HIS A 86 25.82 8.24 11.29
CA HIS A 86 27.01 7.70 10.62
C HIS A 86 28.21 8.62 10.87
N LYS A 87 29.39 8.04 11.12
CA LYS A 87 30.68 8.74 11.17
C LYS A 87 31.60 8.07 10.16
N ASN A 88 31.67 8.60 8.94
CA ASN A 88 32.52 8.11 7.85
C ASN A 88 32.48 6.58 7.67
N GLY A 89 31.30 6.02 7.45
CA GLY A 89 31.10 4.58 7.36
C GLY A 89 29.64 4.18 7.23
N PRO A 90 29.31 2.89 7.43
CA PRO A 90 27.94 2.41 7.33
C PRO A 90 27.05 3.08 8.38
N VAL A 91 25.78 3.22 8.06
CA VAL A 91 24.78 3.73 9.01
C VAL A 91 24.74 2.82 10.24
N LYS A 92 24.79 3.45 11.42
CA LYS A 92 24.80 2.79 12.73
C LYS A 92 23.52 2.99 13.53
N GLY A 93 22.60 3.79 13.02
CA GLY A 93 21.37 4.12 13.71
C GLY A 93 20.62 5.29 13.09
N VAL A 94 19.63 5.80 13.83
CA VAL A 94 18.80 6.93 13.47
C VAL A 94 18.76 7.96 14.59
N MET A 95 18.68 9.23 14.20
CA MET A 95 18.34 10.31 15.13
C MET A 95 16.83 10.41 15.23
N THR A 96 16.31 10.45 16.46
CA THR A 96 14.87 10.61 16.70
C THR A 96 14.55 11.79 17.60
N SER A 97 13.28 12.19 17.63
CA SER A 97 12.76 13.20 18.57
C SER A 97 12.96 12.83 20.05
N HIS A 98 13.21 11.54 20.37
CA HIS A 98 13.48 11.04 21.72
C HIS A 98 14.95 10.66 21.94
N GLY A 99 15.85 11.08 21.04
CA GLY A 99 17.28 10.77 21.09
C GLY A 99 17.73 9.74 20.05
N PRO A 100 19.03 9.39 20.05
CA PRO A 100 19.59 8.44 19.09
C PRO A 100 19.12 7.01 19.34
N LEU A 101 18.93 6.23 18.27
CA LEU A 101 18.70 4.80 18.30
C LEU A 101 19.70 4.07 17.42
N GLU A 102 20.49 3.19 18.01
CA GLU A 102 21.46 2.37 17.28
C GLU A 102 20.80 1.11 16.71
N ALA A 103 21.23 0.72 15.50
CA ALA A 103 20.78 -0.47 14.82
C ALA A 103 21.82 -0.96 13.80
N GLU A 104 21.98 -2.28 13.68
CA GLU A 104 22.85 -2.90 12.66
C GLU A 104 22.24 -2.87 11.26
N ARG A 105 20.91 -2.83 11.20
CA ARG A 105 20.10 -2.87 9.98
C ARG A 105 18.95 -1.89 10.11
N ILE A 106 18.74 -1.11 9.06
CA ILE A 106 17.67 -0.12 9.00
C ILE A 106 16.90 -0.34 7.71
N ILE A 107 15.58 -0.40 7.83
CA ILE A 107 14.65 -0.51 6.71
C ILE A 107 13.77 0.75 6.71
N VAL A 108 13.81 1.53 5.64
CA VAL A 108 13.03 2.75 5.53
C VAL A 108 11.66 2.43 4.93
N CYS A 109 10.63 2.50 5.77
CA CYS A 109 9.22 2.29 5.38
C CYS A 109 8.40 3.59 5.45
N GLY A 110 9.03 4.75 5.21
CA GLY A 110 8.45 6.10 5.43
C GLY A 110 7.42 6.57 4.38
N GLY A 111 7.00 5.71 3.45
CA GLY A 111 6.02 6.05 2.42
C GLY A 111 6.38 7.32 1.65
N ALA A 112 5.43 8.25 1.56
CA ALA A 112 5.59 9.50 0.80
C ALA A 112 6.70 10.43 1.35
N TRP A 113 7.14 10.25 2.59
CA TRP A 113 8.20 11.05 3.23
C TRP A 113 9.59 10.40 3.13
N ALA A 114 9.69 9.17 2.61
CA ALA A 114 10.96 8.45 2.57
C ALA A 114 12.05 9.20 1.77
N ALA A 115 11.67 9.89 0.68
CA ALA A 115 12.60 10.66 -0.14
C ALA A 115 13.28 11.79 0.64
N GLN A 116 12.55 12.48 1.51
CA GLN A 116 13.08 13.59 2.33
C GLN A 116 14.10 13.11 3.35
N LEU A 117 13.94 11.89 3.87
CA LEU A 117 14.89 11.32 4.82
C LEU A 117 16.14 10.79 4.09
N LEU A 118 15.95 10.08 2.98
CA LEU A 118 17.02 9.37 2.27
C LEU A 118 17.99 10.28 1.50
N VAL A 119 17.60 11.53 1.21
CA VAL A 119 18.52 12.52 0.63
C VAL A 119 19.74 12.77 1.51
N GLN A 120 19.64 12.57 2.83
CA GLN A 120 20.76 12.70 3.77
C GLN A 120 21.83 11.60 3.59
N LEU A 121 21.49 10.53 2.87
CA LEU A 121 22.39 9.44 2.48
C LEU A 121 22.72 9.49 0.97
N ASP A 122 22.49 10.63 0.32
CA ASP A 122 22.66 10.83 -1.13
C ASP A 122 21.82 9.87 -1.99
N ILE A 123 20.72 9.34 -1.45
CA ILE A 123 19.79 8.46 -2.15
C ILE A 123 18.59 9.26 -2.65
N GLN A 124 18.44 9.31 -3.98
CA GLN A 124 17.31 9.95 -4.65
C GLN A 124 16.20 8.92 -4.92
N LEU A 125 14.99 9.20 -4.43
CA LEU A 125 13.80 8.39 -4.71
C LEU A 125 12.79 9.17 -5.55
N PRO A 126 12.23 8.60 -6.63
CA PRO A 126 11.20 9.23 -7.45
C PRO A 126 9.81 9.17 -6.79
N VAL A 127 9.72 9.54 -5.50
CA VAL A 127 8.50 9.48 -4.69
C VAL A 127 8.10 10.90 -4.31
N ARG A 128 6.82 11.24 -4.53
CA ARG A 128 6.23 12.51 -4.11
C ARG A 128 4.84 12.28 -3.50
N PRO A 129 4.46 13.04 -2.45
CA PRO A 129 3.12 12.94 -1.88
C PRO A 129 2.08 13.39 -2.91
N VAL A 130 1.02 12.60 -3.06
CA VAL A 130 -0.15 12.93 -3.88
C VAL A 130 -1.38 12.79 -3.01
N LYS A 131 -2.21 13.85 -2.97
CA LYS A 131 -3.49 13.83 -2.27
C LYS A 131 -4.50 13.01 -3.08
N GLY A 132 -4.96 11.89 -2.53
CA GLY A 132 -6.18 11.23 -3.01
C GLY A 132 -7.39 12.09 -2.64
N LYS A 133 -8.36 12.21 -3.56
CA LYS A 133 -9.68 12.77 -3.27
C LYS A 133 -10.66 11.63 -3.02
#